data_AF-A0A4R7JS27-F1
#
_entry.id   AF-A0A4R7JS27-F1
#
_cell.length_a   1.000
_cell.length_b   1.000
_cell.length_c   1.000
_cell.angle_alpha   90.00
_cell.angle_beta   90.00
_cell.angle_gamma   90.00
#
_symmetry.space_group_name_H-M   'P 1'
#
loop_
_entity.id
_entity.type
_entity.pdbx_description
1 polymer ?
#
loop_
_entity_poly.entity_id
_entity_poly.type
_entity_poly.pdbx_seq_one_letter_code
_entity_poly.pdbx_strand_id
1 'polypeptide(L)' 'MPGSILEEVGHLLGGAMARNTVTRLSCPSCGSGHVAQVLGDNGGVSYVCTACGHSWS' A
#
# COMPACT_ATOMS: atom_id res chain seq x y z
N MET A 1 4.88 33.19 -18.74
CA MET A 1 4.55 32.06 -17.83
C MET A 1 4.54 30.78 -18.65
N PRO A 2 5.22 29.69 -18.25
CA PRO A 2 5.18 28.42 -18.95
C PRO A 2 3.89 27.66 -18.63
N GLY A 3 3.41 26.92 -19.64
CA GLY A 3 2.20 26.12 -19.61
C GLY A 3 2.38 24.71 -19.03
N SER A 4 1.22 24.14 -18.73
CA SER A 4 0.83 22.80 -18.30
C SER A 4 1.73 21.62 -18.67
N ILE A 5 1.88 20.68 -17.73
CA ILE A 5 1.77 19.22 -17.95
C ILE A 5 1.00 18.63 -16.77
N LEU A 6 -0.05 17.88 -17.11
CA LEU A 6 -0.87 17.06 -16.23
C LEU A 6 -0.04 15.87 -15.73
N GLU A 7 0.53 15.94 -14.54
CA GLU A 7 0.83 14.72 -13.78
C GLU A 7 -0.43 14.32 -13.01
N GLU A 8 -1.20 13.50 -13.71
CA GLU A 8 -1.64 12.20 -13.22
C GLU A 8 -2.43 12.22 -11.90
N VAL A 9 -3.73 12.01 -12.09
CA VAL A 9 -4.74 11.57 -11.14
C VAL A 9 -4.20 10.42 -10.26
N GLY A 10 -3.48 10.78 -9.20
CA GLY A 10 -3.10 9.92 -8.08
C GLY A 10 -3.56 10.48 -6.75
N HIS A 11 -4.37 11.55 -6.76
CA HIS A 11 -5.00 12.05 -5.55
C HIS A 11 -6.12 11.07 -5.13
N LEU A 12 -6.10 10.69 -3.85
CA LEU A 12 -7.27 10.34 -3.02
C LEU A 12 -7.54 8.87 -2.64
N LEU A 13 -6.61 7.92 -2.78
CA LEU A 13 -6.78 6.58 -2.17
C LEU A 13 -5.59 6.04 -1.36
N GLY A 14 -4.50 6.80 -1.20
CA GLY A 14 -3.28 6.36 -0.49
C GLY A 14 -3.25 6.63 1.02
N GLY A 15 -4.36 6.95 1.68
CA GLY A 15 -4.33 7.44 3.07
C GLY A 15 -5.60 7.27 3.88
N ALA A 16 -6.53 6.42 3.46
CA ALA A 16 -7.72 6.15 4.24
C ALA A 16 -7.53 4.89 5.12
N MET A 17 -7.64 5.12 6.43
CA MET A 17 -8.08 4.13 7.43
C MET A 17 -6.99 3.36 8.20
N ALA A 18 -6.05 4.09 8.80
CA ALA A 18 -5.37 3.63 10.02
C ALA A 18 -6.30 3.75 11.25
N ARG A 19 -7.47 3.09 11.25
CA ARG A 19 -8.33 2.97 12.44
C ARG A 19 -9.11 1.66 12.40
N ASN A 20 -8.49 0.57 12.86
CA ASN A 20 -9.22 -0.42 13.65
C ASN A 20 -8.26 -1.24 14.51
N THR A 21 -8.61 -1.35 15.78
CA THR A 21 -7.81 -1.72 16.96
C THR A 21 -7.43 -3.21 17.05
N VAL A 22 -7.53 -3.94 15.95
CA VAL A 22 -6.79 -5.16 15.61
C VAL A 22 -6.54 -5.02 14.12
N THR A 23 -5.46 -4.35 13.72
CA THR A 23 -5.28 -3.83 12.37
C THR A 23 -5.15 -4.97 11.38
N ARG A 24 -6.28 -5.46 10.83
CA ARG A 24 -6.27 -6.33 9.66
C ARG A 24 -5.57 -5.54 8.55
N LEU A 25 -4.36 -5.96 8.24
CA LEU A 25 -3.52 -5.31 7.25
C LEU A 25 -4.17 -5.51 5.87
N SER A 26 -4.56 -4.40 5.23
CA SER A 26 -5.16 -4.40 3.90
C SER A 26 -4.18 -3.82 2.89
N CYS A 27 -4.18 -4.35 1.67
CA CYS A 27 -3.35 -3.86 0.58
C CYS A 27 -3.76 -2.43 0.20
N PRO A 28 -2.84 -1.46 0.20
CA PRO A 28 -3.15 -0.08 -0.16
C PRO A 28 -3.49 0.09 -1.66
N SER A 29 -3.08 -0.85 -2.51
CA SER A 29 -3.32 -0.80 -3.95
C SER A 29 -4.71 -1.30 -4.37
N CYS A 30 -5.26 -2.32 -3.70
CA CYS A 30 -6.52 -2.95 -4.10
C CYS A 30 -7.55 -3.15 -2.97
N GLY A 31 -7.19 -2.79 -1.73
CA GLY A 31 -8.04 -2.94 -0.54
C GLY A 31 -8.19 -4.37 -0.01
N SER A 32 -7.52 -5.36 -0.61
CA SER A 32 -7.63 -6.77 -0.20
C SER A 32 -6.93 -7.04 1.14
N GLY A 33 -7.56 -7.84 2.00
CA GLY A 33 -6.95 -8.32 3.25
C GLY A 33 -5.98 -9.50 3.08
N HIS A 34 -5.75 -9.96 1.85
CA HIS A 34 -4.82 -11.06 1.55
C HIS A 34 -3.39 -10.53 1.46
N VAL A 35 -2.74 -10.42 2.61
CA VAL A 35 -1.37 -9.90 2.73
C VAL A 35 -0.48 -10.93 3.42
N ALA A 36 0.66 -11.22 2.81
CA ALA A 36 1.75 -12.01 3.38
C ALA A 36 2.82 -11.07 3.95
N GLN A 37 3.29 -11.36 5.15
CA GLN A 37 4.46 -10.71 5.75
C GLN A 37 5.70 -11.51 5.38
N VAL A 38 6.72 -10.83 4.87
CA VAL A 38 8.04 -11.35 4.53
C VAL A 38 9.03 -10.74 5.52
N LEU A 39 9.71 -11.58 6.29
CA LEU A 39 10.78 -11.14 7.18
C LEU A 39 12.10 -11.16 6.40
N GLY A 40 12.74 -10.00 6.28
CA GLY A 40 14.07 -9.88 5.69
C GLY A 40 15.16 -10.31 6.66
N ASP A 41 16.32 -10.69 6.13
CA ASP A 41 17.45 -11.20 6.91
C ASP A 41 18.02 -10.18 7.91
N ASN A 42 17.76 -8.89 7.69
CA ASN A 42 18.16 -7.79 8.58
C ASN A 42 17.13 -7.51 9.71
N GLY A 43 16.08 -8.32 9.85
CA GLY A 43 14.96 -8.06 10.76
C GLY A 43 13.98 -7.00 10.23
N GLY A 44 14.14 -6.56 8.98
CA GLY A 44 13.18 -5.71 8.30
C GLY A 44 11.91 -6.49 7.95
N VAL A 45 10.77 -5.82 7.97
CA VAL A 45 9.49 -6.41 7.57
C VAL A 45 9.12 -5.88 6.20
N SER A 46 8.67 -6.76 5.32
CA SER A 46 8.06 -6.43 4.05
C SER A 46 6.71 -7.11 3.94
N TYR A 47 5.85 -6.58 3.10
CA TYR A 47 4.50 -7.06 2.89
C TYR A 47 4.26 -7.24 1.41
N VAL A 48 3.55 -8.32 1.06
CA VAL A 48 3.13 -8.63 -0.30
C VAL A 48 1.65 -8.94 -0.29
N CYS A 49 0.88 -8.27 -1.15
CA CYS A 49 -0.50 -8.65 -1.39
C CYS A 49 -0.55 -9.87 -2.32
N THR A 50 -1.10 -10.98 -1.86
CA THR A 50 -1.23 -12.21 -2.66
C THR A 50 -2.41 -12.14 -3.64
N ALA A 51 -3.25 -11.11 -3.55
CA ALA A 51 -4.36 -10.88 -4.48
C ALA A 51 -3.95 -10.06 -5.72
N CYS A 52 -3.12 -9.03 -5.57
CA CYS A 52 -2.72 -8.15 -6.69
C CYS A 52 -1.21 -8.07 -6.95
N GLY A 53 -0.37 -8.68 -6.11
CA GLY A 53 1.09 -8.66 -6.26
C GLY A 53 1.79 -7.39 -5.78
N HIS A 54 1.05 -6.42 -5.21
CA HIS A 54 1.65 -5.20 -4.69
C HIS A 54 2.53 -5.47 -3.45
N SER A 55 3.75 -4.94 -3.43
CA SER A 55 4.72 -5.09 -2.35
C SER A 55 5.10 -3.75 -1.71
N TRP A 56 5.26 -3.71 -0.39
CA TRP A 56 5.69 -2.53 0.37
C TRP A 56 6.48 -2.92 1.63
N SER A 57 7.23 -1.97 2.21
CA SER A 57 7.99 -2.13 3.46
C SER A 57 7.51 -1.17 4.52
#